data_AF-A0A4R0XEQ3-F1
#
_entry.id   AF-A0A4R0XEQ3-F1
#
_cell.length_a   1.000
_cell.length_b   1.000
_cell.length_c   1.000
_cell.angle_alpha   90.00
_cell.angle_beta   90.00
_cell.angle_gamma   90.00
#
_symmetry.space_group_name_H-M   'P 1'
#
loop_
_entity.id
_entity.type
_entity.pdbx_description
1 polymer ?
#
loop_
_entity_poly.entity_id
_entity_poly.type
_entity_poly.pdbx_seq_one_letter_code
_entity_poly.pdbx_strand_id
1 'polypeptide(L)'
;MERKHILHMFTPGRQMSPFDVNMAVDAGYQVVVPYTDVDARMIGPLTQDAIFSRGPKGVAHTGIFIGGRDVMLAVDMLRLSREAMVPPFEVSVFADPSGSFTTAAALVASVEWQLRSTFDTGLDGKRILVFGGTGPVGLIAGVLARRQRARR
;
A
#
# COMPACT_ATOMS: atom_id res chain seq x y z
N MET A 1 -16.20 19.06 -16.96
CA MET A 1 -16.68 17.75 -16.45
C MET A 1 -15.66 17.24 -15.45
N GLU A 2 -16.11 16.86 -14.26
CA GLU A 2 -15.23 16.30 -13.23
C GLU A 2 -14.60 14.99 -13.73
N ARG A 3 -13.29 14.81 -13.54
CA ARG A 3 -12.59 13.63 -14.03
C ARG A 3 -12.86 12.47 -13.10
N LYS A 4 -13.27 11.33 -13.66
CA LYS A 4 -13.49 10.12 -12.86
C LYS A 4 -12.20 9.67 -12.17
N HIS A 5 -12.29 9.31 -10.90
CA HIS A 5 -11.27 8.62 -10.12
C HIS A 5 -11.19 7.15 -10.53
N ILE A 6 -10.04 6.74 -11.05
CA ILE A 6 -9.77 5.38 -11.51
C ILE A 6 -8.69 4.75 -10.64
N LEU A 7 -8.91 3.52 -10.18
CA LEU A 7 -7.90 2.72 -9.49
C LEU A 7 -7.56 1.49 -10.34
N HIS A 8 -6.32 1.42 -10.82
CA HIS A 8 -5.77 0.21 -11.43
C HIS A 8 -5.21 -0.67 -10.30
N MET A 9 -5.73 -1.87 -10.14
CA MET A 9 -5.34 -2.77 -9.06
C MET A 9 -4.53 -3.94 -9.62
N PHE A 10 -3.27 -4.04 -9.25
CA PHE A 10 -2.35 -5.10 -9.68
C PHE A 10 -2.22 -6.16 -8.61
N THR A 11 -2.34 -7.44 -8.98
CA THR A 11 -2.07 -8.56 -8.09
C THR A 11 -1.31 -9.64 -8.83
N PRO A 12 -0.31 -10.29 -8.20
CA PRO A 12 0.32 -11.49 -8.74
C PRO A 12 -0.60 -12.72 -8.61
N GLY A 13 -1.69 -12.63 -7.85
CA GLY A 13 -2.65 -13.71 -7.70
C GLY A 13 -3.59 -13.83 -8.89
N ARG A 14 -4.26 -14.98 -9.00
CA ARG A 14 -5.29 -15.27 -10.02
C ARG A 14 -6.59 -14.47 -9.85
N GLN A 15 -6.71 -13.74 -8.74
CA GLN A 15 -7.83 -12.86 -8.45
C GLN A 15 -7.38 -11.69 -7.58
N MET A 16 -8.05 -10.54 -7.76
CA MET A 16 -7.97 -9.44 -6.81
C MET A 16 -8.80 -9.78 -5.56
N SER A 17 -8.35 -9.33 -4.40
CA SER A 17 -9.10 -9.50 -3.16
C SER A 17 -10.43 -8.74 -3.27
N PRO A 18 -11.58 -9.39 -3.04
CA PRO A 18 -12.87 -8.69 -2.97
C PRO A 18 -12.89 -7.63 -1.86
N PHE A 19 -12.13 -7.85 -0.78
CA PHE A 19 -11.97 -6.86 0.28
C PHE A 19 -11.34 -5.58 -0.26
N ASP A 20 -10.23 -5.70 -1.00
CA ASP A 20 -9.52 -4.53 -1.55
C ASP A 20 -10.39 -3.78 -2.57
N VAL A 21 -11.17 -4.52 -3.38
CA VAL A 21 -12.11 -3.94 -4.34
C VAL A 21 -13.20 -3.13 -3.62
N ASN A 22 -13.82 -3.70 -2.58
CA ASN A 22 -14.85 -3.01 -1.81
C ASN A 22 -14.29 -1.75 -1.14
N MET A 23 -13.12 -1.87 -0.50
CA MET A 23 -12.47 -0.72 0.14
C MET A 23 -12.13 0.39 -0.85
N ALA A 24 -11.72 0.05 -2.08
CA ALA A 24 -11.47 1.05 -3.11
C ALA A 24 -12.76 1.80 -3.51
N VAL A 25 -13.86 1.08 -3.70
CA VAL A 25 -15.16 1.68 -4.05
C VAL A 25 -15.67 2.55 -2.91
N ASP A 26 -15.63 2.05 -1.68
CA ASP A 26 -16.08 2.79 -0.49
C ASP A 26 -15.21 4.03 -0.22
N ALA A 27 -13.94 4.03 -0.64
CA ALA A 27 -13.06 5.19 -0.60
C ALA A 27 -13.37 6.25 -1.68
N GLY A 28 -14.34 6.01 -2.57
CA GLY A 28 -14.80 6.97 -3.58
C GLY A 28 -14.18 6.79 -4.98
N TYR A 29 -13.43 5.72 -5.24
CA TYR A 29 -13.02 5.41 -6.60
C TYR A 29 -14.24 4.98 -7.44
N GLN A 30 -14.42 5.65 -8.57
CA GLN A 30 -15.61 5.46 -9.42
C GLN A 30 -15.40 4.35 -10.46
N VAL A 31 -14.14 4.02 -10.78
CA VAL A 31 -13.78 2.91 -11.65
C VAL A 31 -12.63 2.15 -11.00
N VAL A 32 -12.83 0.86 -10.79
CA VAL A 32 -11.84 -0.03 -10.19
C VAL A 32 -11.56 -1.16 -11.18
N VAL A 33 -10.30 -1.29 -11.63
CA VAL A 33 -9.91 -2.22 -12.69
C VAL A 33 -8.88 -3.21 -12.14
N PRO A 34 -9.26 -4.48 -11.89
CA PRO A 34 -8.32 -5.50 -11.45
C PRO A 34 -7.54 -6.10 -12.62
N TYR A 35 -6.24 -6.25 -12.43
CA TYR A 35 -5.33 -7.01 -13.29
C TYR A 35 -4.76 -8.14 -12.44
N THR A 36 -4.99 -9.38 -12.88
CA THR A 36 -4.54 -10.59 -12.20
C THR A 36 -3.30 -11.15 -12.87
N ASP A 37 -2.60 -12.05 -12.17
CA ASP A 37 -1.41 -12.71 -12.67
C ASP A 37 -0.32 -11.71 -13.13
N VAL A 38 -0.30 -10.53 -12.51
CA VAL A 38 0.66 -9.46 -12.81
C VAL A 38 1.98 -9.78 -12.16
N ASP A 39 2.99 -10.07 -12.98
CA ASP A 39 4.36 -10.23 -12.52
C ASP A 39 5.14 -8.91 -12.52
N ALA A 40 6.35 -8.93 -11.96
CA ALA A 40 7.22 -7.75 -11.86
C ALA A 40 7.56 -7.11 -13.22
N ARG A 41 7.63 -7.89 -14.30
CA ARG A 41 8.01 -7.39 -15.64
C ARG A 41 6.86 -6.60 -16.27
N MET A 42 5.63 -6.89 -15.88
CA MET A 42 4.43 -6.20 -16.37
C MET A 42 4.20 -4.84 -15.69
N ILE A 43 4.79 -4.61 -14.51
CA ILE A 43 4.51 -3.41 -13.71
C ILE A 43 4.90 -2.11 -14.39
N GLY A 44 6.10 -2.07 -14.99
CA GLY A 44 6.57 -0.88 -15.70
C GLY A 44 5.64 -0.47 -16.83
N PRO A 45 5.39 -1.35 -17.81
CA PRO A 45 4.46 -1.09 -18.91
C PRO A 45 3.05 -0.70 -18.45
N LEU A 46 2.45 -1.44 -17.51
CA LEU A 46 1.10 -1.12 -17.00
C LEU A 46 1.06 0.24 -16.29
N THR A 47 2.12 0.60 -15.56
CA THR A 47 2.22 1.91 -14.92
C THR A 47 2.32 3.02 -15.97
N GLN A 48 3.13 2.82 -17.02
CA GLN A 48 3.28 3.80 -18.11
C GLN A 48 1.97 4.02 -18.87
N ASP A 49 1.22 2.95 -19.14
CA ASP A 49 -0.11 3.05 -19.76
C ASP A 49 -1.09 3.87 -18.89
N ALA A 50 -1.02 3.71 -17.56
CA ALA A 50 -1.86 4.46 -16.63
C ALA A 50 -1.50 5.96 -16.57
N ILE A 51 -0.21 6.33 -16.65
CA ILE A 51 0.22 7.74 -16.53
C ILE A 51 0.08 8.54 -17.82
N PHE A 52 0.29 7.94 -19.01
CA PHE A 52 0.26 8.68 -20.28
C PHE A 52 -1.15 8.84 -20.86
N SER A 53 -2.09 7.96 -20.51
CA SER A 53 -3.43 7.94 -21.10
C SER A 53 -4.35 9.10 -20.69
N ARG A 54 -4.02 9.87 -19.65
CA ARG A 54 -4.92 10.93 -19.09
C ARG A 54 -4.30 12.32 -18.97
N GLY A 55 -3.04 12.47 -19.38
CA GLY A 55 -2.28 13.72 -19.30
C GLY A 55 -2.02 14.21 -17.86
N PRO A 56 -1.27 15.31 -17.67
CA PRO A 56 -0.80 15.75 -16.34
C PRO A 56 -1.92 16.12 -15.36
N LYS A 57 -3.07 16.59 -15.85
CA LYS A 57 -4.25 16.85 -14.99
C LYS A 57 -5.01 15.57 -14.63
N GLY A 58 -4.79 14.47 -15.34
CA GLY A 58 -5.57 13.25 -15.22
C GLY A 58 -4.95 12.23 -14.30
N VAL A 59 -3.62 12.26 -14.22
CA VAL A 59 -2.86 11.42 -13.30
C VAL A 59 -3.22 11.71 -11.83
N ALA A 60 -3.63 12.94 -11.49
CA ALA A 60 -4.16 13.27 -10.16
C ALA A 60 -5.49 12.55 -9.82
N HIS A 61 -6.21 12.05 -10.82
CA HIS A 61 -7.45 11.28 -10.66
C HIS A 61 -7.26 9.80 -11.05
N THR A 62 -6.02 9.33 -11.08
CA THR A 62 -5.69 7.92 -11.32
C THR A 62 -4.78 7.44 -10.19
N GLY A 63 -5.08 6.27 -9.66
CA GLY A 63 -4.25 5.58 -8.68
C GLY A 63 -3.86 4.18 -9.16
N ILE A 64 -2.80 3.66 -8.56
CA ILE A 64 -2.40 2.26 -8.65
C ILE A 64 -2.44 1.64 -7.25
N PHE A 65 -3.09 0.50 -7.12
CA PHE A 65 -3.07 -0.32 -5.92
C PHE A 65 -2.36 -1.66 -6.21
N ILE A 66 -1.49 -2.10 -5.31
CA ILE A 66 -0.76 -3.37 -5.42
C ILE A 66 -1.19 -4.27 -4.27
N GLY A 67 -1.95 -5.30 -4.61
CA GLY A 67 -2.43 -6.31 -3.66
C GLY A 67 -1.55 -7.56 -3.67
N GLY A 68 -2.16 -8.68 -3.28
CA GLY A 68 -1.50 -10.00 -3.25
C GLY A 68 -1.22 -10.49 -1.83
N ARG A 69 -0.35 -11.51 -1.73
CA ARG A 69 -0.02 -12.19 -0.46
C ARG A 69 1.45 -12.08 -0.08
N ASP A 70 2.32 -11.95 -1.08
CA ASP A 70 3.76 -11.85 -0.87
C ASP A 70 4.15 -10.39 -0.64
N VAL A 71 4.64 -10.12 0.57
CA VAL A 71 5.05 -8.79 1.01
C VAL A 71 6.26 -8.29 0.21
N MET A 72 7.25 -9.14 -0.02
CA MET A 72 8.48 -8.73 -0.69
C MET A 72 8.21 -8.43 -2.16
N LEU A 73 7.43 -9.28 -2.81
CA LEU A 73 7.01 -9.04 -4.19
C LEU A 73 6.21 -7.74 -4.33
N ALA A 74 5.26 -7.48 -3.42
CA ALA A 74 4.49 -6.23 -3.46
C ALA A 74 5.38 -4.98 -3.25
N VAL A 75 6.40 -5.06 -2.40
CA VAL A 75 7.41 -3.98 -2.24
C VAL A 75 8.20 -3.76 -3.52
N ASP A 76 8.61 -4.83 -4.19
CA ASP A 76 9.32 -4.75 -5.46
C ASP A 76 8.43 -4.16 -6.56
N MET A 77 7.18 -4.60 -6.67
CA MET A 77 6.20 -4.04 -7.60
C MET A 77 5.96 -2.54 -7.31
N LEU A 78 5.85 -2.13 -6.04
CA LEU A 78 5.71 -0.73 -5.66
C LEU A 78 6.90 0.11 -6.11
N ARG A 79 8.13 -0.41 -5.93
CA ARG A 79 9.36 0.25 -6.37
C ARG A 79 9.37 0.39 -7.90
N LEU A 80 9.06 -0.68 -8.62
CA LEU A 80 9.01 -0.71 -10.09
C LEU A 80 7.96 0.24 -10.65
N SER A 81 6.78 0.35 -10.02
CA SER A 81 5.78 1.36 -10.42
C SER A 81 6.35 2.77 -10.31
N ARG A 82 7.01 3.10 -9.20
CA ARG A 82 7.59 4.44 -9.01
C ARG A 82 8.69 4.74 -10.01
N GLU A 83 9.58 3.78 -10.27
CA GLU A 83 10.67 3.92 -11.25
C GLU A 83 10.16 4.08 -12.68
N ALA A 84 8.97 3.56 -12.99
CA ALA A 84 8.35 3.69 -14.30
C ALA A 84 7.64 5.03 -14.54
N MET A 85 7.47 5.87 -13.50
CA MET A 85 6.83 7.18 -13.64
C MET A 85 7.80 8.21 -14.21
N VAL A 86 7.26 9.17 -14.98
CA VAL A 86 8.05 10.21 -15.65
C VAL A 86 7.39 11.56 -15.38
N PRO A 87 8.04 12.49 -14.64
CA PRO A 87 7.46 13.81 -14.41
C PRO A 87 7.11 14.56 -15.72
N PRO A 88 5.96 15.26 -15.80
CA PRO A 88 4.94 15.46 -14.76
C PRO A 88 3.82 14.39 -14.74
N PHE A 89 4.04 13.23 -15.36
CA PHE A 89 3.07 12.14 -15.45
C PHE A 89 3.29 11.13 -14.31
N GLU A 90 2.73 11.44 -13.15
CA GLU A 90 2.88 10.64 -11.94
C GLU A 90 1.52 10.39 -11.30
N VAL A 91 1.25 9.13 -10.92
CA VAL A 91 0.02 8.73 -10.23
C VAL A 91 0.32 8.36 -8.79
N SER A 92 -0.68 8.41 -7.92
CA SER A 92 -0.54 7.85 -6.56
C SER A 92 -0.44 6.34 -6.65
N VAL A 93 0.55 5.73 -5.99
CA VAL A 93 0.71 4.27 -5.91
C VAL A 93 0.81 3.80 -4.47
N PHE A 94 0.03 2.78 -4.13
CA PHE A 94 -0.06 2.19 -2.80
C PHE A 94 0.00 0.66 -2.88
N ALA A 95 0.66 0.01 -1.93
CA ALA A 95 0.72 -1.45 -1.82
C ALA A 95 0.21 -1.88 -0.46
N ASP A 96 -0.59 -2.94 -0.41
CA ASP A 96 -1.10 -3.50 0.85
C ASP A 96 -1.39 -5.01 0.74
N PRO A 97 -0.33 -5.84 0.59
CA PRO A 97 -0.49 -7.27 0.40
C PRO A 97 -1.19 -7.88 1.63
N SER A 98 -2.40 -8.40 1.42
CA SER A 98 -3.27 -9.00 2.44
C SER A 98 -3.50 -8.08 3.66
N GLY A 99 -3.59 -6.77 3.44
CA GLY A 99 -3.83 -5.80 4.52
C GLY A 99 -2.63 -5.59 5.47
N SER A 100 -1.45 -6.10 5.11
CA SER A 100 -0.31 -6.14 6.03
C SER A 100 0.24 -4.76 6.40
N PHE A 101 0.18 -3.78 5.50
CA PHE A 101 0.73 -2.45 5.75
C PHE A 101 -0.27 -1.59 6.51
N THR A 102 -1.53 -1.57 6.08
CA THR A 102 -2.58 -0.80 6.77
C THR A 102 -2.82 -1.31 8.18
N THR A 103 -2.93 -2.62 8.37
CA THR A 103 -3.15 -3.23 9.69
C THR A 103 -1.96 -2.99 10.61
N ALA A 104 -0.74 -3.16 10.12
CA ALA A 104 0.45 -2.91 10.93
C ALA A 104 0.58 -1.43 11.32
N ALA A 105 0.30 -0.51 10.39
CA ALA A 105 0.30 0.92 10.66
C ALA A 105 -0.75 1.30 11.71
N ALA A 106 -1.98 0.79 11.57
CA ALA A 106 -3.06 1.02 12.53
C ALA A 106 -2.71 0.46 13.92
N LEU A 107 -2.13 -0.74 13.98
CA LEU A 107 -1.69 -1.35 15.23
C LEU A 107 -0.65 -0.48 15.93
N VAL A 108 0.42 -0.10 15.23
CA VAL A 108 1.51 0.70 15.81
C VAL A 108 1.01 2.08 16.23
N ALA A 109 0.18 2.73 15.42
CA ALA A 109 -0.43 4.01 15.76
C ALA A 109 -1.33 3.92 17.00
N SER A 110 -2.07 2.83 17.16
CA SER A 110 -2.92 2.59 18.34
C SER A 110 -2.09 2.44 19.61
N VAL A 111 -0.97 1.71 19.53
CA VAL A 111 -0.02 1.55 20.65
C VAL A 111 0.61 2.88 21.02
N GLU A 112 1.09 3.64 20.04
CA GLU A 112 1.64 4.97 20.28
C GLU A 112 0.62 5.92 20.91
N TRP A 113 -0.63 5.91 20.43
CA TRP A 113 -1.68 6.74 20.98
C TRP A 113 -1.91 6.43 22.45
N GLN A 114 -2.02 5.14 22.81
CA GLN A 114 -2.16 4.71 24.20
C GLN A 114 -0.98 5.10 25.08
N LEU A 115 0.25 4.98 24.55
CA LEU A 115 1.45 5.39 25.28
C LEU A 115 1.48 6.88 25.55
N ARG A 116 1.12 7.70 24.55
CA ARG A 116 1.03 9.15 24.72
C ARG A 116 -0.08 9.53 25.70
N SER A 117 -1.29 8.98 25.55
CA SER A 117 -2.45 9.37 26.34
C SER A 117 -2.37 8.93 27.79
N THR A 118 -1.73 7.80 28.07
CA THR A 118 -1.74 7.17 29.42
C THR A 118 -0.46 7.42 30.19
N PHE A 119 0.68 7.55 29.49
CA PHE A 119 2.01 7.55 30.10
C PHE A 119 2.90 8.70 29.62
N ASP A 120 2.39 9.62 28.79
CA ASP A 120 3.15 10.73 28.19
C ASP A 120 4.50 10.30 27.59
N THR A 121 4.49 9.18 26.87
CA THR A 121 5.70 8.56 26.29
C THR A 121 5.44 8.06 24.87
N GLY A 122 6.52 7.79 24.12
CA GLY A 122 6.47 7.08 22.84
C GLY A 122 7.12 5.70 22.89
N LEU A 123 7.33 5.08 21.72
CA LEU A 123 8.00 3.78 21.57
C LEU A 123 9.52 3.81 21.76
N ASP A 124 10.14 5.00 21.81
CA ASP A 124 11.59 5.16 21.90
C ASP A 124 12.16 4.43 23.12
N GLY A 125 13.17 3.60 22.88
CA GLY A 125 13.84 2.80 23.90
C GLY A 125 13.02 1.68 24.53
N LYS A 126 11.73 1.54 24.19
CA LYS A 126 10.86 0.49 24.75
C LYS A 126 11.10 -0.85 24.07
N ARG A 127 11.09 -1.94 24.84
CA ARG A 127 11.12 -3.31 24.32
C ARG A 127 9.71 -3.73 23.90
N ILE A 128 9.58 -4.32 22.72
CA ILE A 128 8.28 -4.71 22.15
C ILE A 128 8.27 -6.20 21.86
N LEU A 129 7.15 -6.85 22.17
CA LEU A 129 6.86 -8.23 21.79
C LEU A 129 5.60 -8.25 20.93
N VAL A 130 5.70 -8.81 19.72
CA VAL A 130 4.56 -8.99 18.81
C VAL A 130 4.14 -10.46 18.82
N PHE A 131 3.07 -10.77 19.54
CA PHE A 131 2.50 -12.12 19.53
C PHE A 131 1.97 -12.49 18.14
N GLY A 132 2.23 -13.71 17.68
CA GLY A 132 1.91 -14.12 16.31
C GLY A 132 2.70 -13.33 15.24
N GLY A 133 3.83 -12.73 15.63
CA GLY A 133 4.57 -11.75 14.83
C GLY A 133 5.23 -12.28 13.55
N THR A 134 5.15 -13.59 13.26
CA THR A 134 5.75 -14.22 12.08
C THR A 134 4.92 -14.03 10.81
N GLY A 135 3.65 -13.64 10.93
CA GLY A 135 2.81 -13.29 9.79
C GLY A 135 3.14 -11.91 9.18
N PRO A 136 2.65 -11.62 7.96
CA PRO A 136 2.90 -10.35 7.26
C PRO A 136 2.69 -9.10 8.10
N VAL A 137 1.54 -9.01 8.79
CA VAL A 137 1.20 -7.88 9.67
C VAL A 137 2.22 -7.74 10.80
N GLY A 138 2.56 -8.84 11.47
CA GLY A 138 3.47 -8.82 12.61
C GLY A 138 4.89 -8.41 12.25
N LEU A 139 5.38 -8.88 11.11
CA LEU A 139 6.68 -8.50 10.57
C LEU A 139 6.73 -7.00 10.27
N ILE A 140 5.72 -6.46 9.59
CA ILE A 140 5.66 -5.03 9.27
C ILE A 140 5.48 -4.18 10.53
N ALA A 141 4.66 -4.61 11.50
CA ALA A 141 4.52 -3.93 12.77
C ALA A 141 5.86 -3.84 13.51
N GLY A 142 6.65 -4.92 13.51
CA GLY A 142 8.00 -4.92 14.07
C GLY A 142 8.94 -3.92 13.37
N VAL A 143 8.89 -3.85 12.04
CA VAL A 143 9.67 -2.87 11.26
C VAL A 143 9.25 -1.43 11.58
N LEU A 144 7.95 -1.15 11.61
CA LEU A 144 7.41 0.19 11.93
C LEU A 144 7.77 0.62 13.34
N ALA A 145 7.64 -0.28 14.32
CA ALA A 145 8.02 0.01 15.69
C ALA A 145 9.54 0.24 15.83
N ARG A 146 10.36 -0.52 15.09
CA ARG A 146 11.82 -0.32 15.08
C ARG A 146 12.22 1.03 14.47
N ARG A 147 11.49 1.54 13.47
CA ARG A 147 11.67 2.90 12.92
C ARG A 147 11.39 3.99 13.94
N GLN A 148 10.56 3.70 14.94
CA GLN A 148 10.32 4.56 16.10
C GLN A 148 11.27 4.30 17.27
N ARG A 149 12.42 3.68 17.00
CA ARG A 149 13.51 3.46 17.97
C ARG A 149 13.14 2.53 19.13
N ALA A 150 12.10 1.72 18.96
CA ALA A 150 11.87 0.59 19.85
C ALA A 150 13.04 -0.41 19.82
N ARG A 151 13.28 -1.07 20.95
CA ARG A 151 14.28 -2.13 21.12
C ARG A 151 13.67 -3.49 20.82
N ARG A 152 14.51 -4.41 20.33
CA ARG A 152 14.18 -5.84 20.24
C ARG A 152 14.07 -6.45 21.63
#